data_AF-A0A6G7ZHC4-F1
#
_entry.id   AF-A0A6G7ZHC4-F1
#
_cell.length_a   1.000
_cell.length_b   1.000
_cell.length_c   1.000
_cell.angle_alpha   90.00
_cell.angle_beta   90.00
_cell.angle_gamma   90.00
#
_symmetry.space_group_name_H-M   'P 1'
#
loop_
_entity.id
_entity.type
_entity.pdbx_description
1 polymer ?
#
loop_
_entity_poly.entity_id
_entity_poly.type
_entity_poly.pdbx_seq_one_letter_code
_entity_poly.pdbx_strand_id
1 'polypeptide(L)' 'MRFRLGRRLIVSPVAEVEIGDDVLVYLAEETGTAMIRELVKRADRGLALSQFKPERTVQVPVVEVARTEKIRGEAI' A
#
# COMPACT_ATOMS: atom_id res chain seq x y z
N MET A 1 -2.38 10.75 -9.03
CA MET A 1 -1.30 9.74 -9.00
C MET A 1 -0.08 10.43 -8.42
N ARG A 2 0.25 10.14 -7.16
CA ARG A 2 1.29 10.86 -6.39
C ARG A 2 2.71 10.44 -6.81
N PHE A 3 2.86 9.17 -7.18
CA PHE A 3 4.13 8.57 -7.60
C PHE A 3 4.26 8.46 -9.11
N ARG A 4 5.44 8.72 -9.65
CA ARG A 4 5.69 8.62 -11.10
C ARG A 4 6.24 7.23 -11.48
N LEU A 5 5.73 6.67 -12.57
CA LEU A 5 6.27 5.42 -13.14
C LEU A 5 7.76 5.58 -13.46
N GLY A 6 8.54 4.53 -13.17
CA GLY A 6 9.99 4.50 -13.39
C GLY A 6 10.82 5.18 -12.30
N ARG A 7 10.21 5.78 -11.27
CA ARG A 7 10.92 6.30 -10.10
C ARG A 7 11.18 5.20 -9.06
N ARG A 8 12.27 5.35 -8.32
CA ARG A 8 12.58 4.50 -7.16
C ARG A 8 11.88 5.07 -5.94
N LEU A 9 11.28 4.19 -5.14
CA LEU A 9 10.64 4.55 -3.89
C LEU A 9 11.50 4.13 -2.71
N ILE A 10 11.47 4.92 -1.64
CA ILE A 10 12.06 4.58 -0.36
C ILE A 10 10.96 3.96 0.49
N VAL A 11 11.14 2.69 0.86
CA VAL A 11 10.21 1.94 1.71
C VAL A 11 10.84 1.61 3.05
N SER A 12 10.01 1.56 4.08
CA SER A 12 10.43 1.18 5.42
C SER A 12 9.59 -0.02 5.90
N PRO A 13 10.21 -1.19 6.09
CA PRO A 13 9.50 -2.39 6.52
C PRO A 13 9.19 -2.42 8.02
N VAL A 14 9.82 -1.54 8.80
CA VAL A 14 9.67 -1.46 10.27
C VAL A 14 8.87 -0.24 10.72
N ALA A 15 8.53 0.64 9.79
CA ALA A 15 7.76 1.83 10.11
C ALA A 15 6.32 1.48 10.42
N GLU A 16 5.78 2.09 11.47
CA GLU A 16 4.35 2.04 11.72
C GLU A 16 3.59 2.71 10.56
N VAL A 17 2.59 1.98 10.08
CA VAL A 17 1.67 2.40 9.03
C VAL A 17 0.40 2.93 9.67
N GLU A 18 -0.04 4.11 9.23
CA GLU A 18 -1.21 4.82 9.72
C GLU A 18 -2.21 5.06 8.57
N ILE A 19 -3.44 5.44 8.91
CA ILE A 19 -4.43 5.84 7.90
C ILE A 19 -3.95 7.14 7.23
N GLY A 20 -4.05 7.20 5.91
CA GLY A 20 -3.55 8.27 5.05
C GLY A 20 -2.12 8.07 4.57
N ASP A 21 -1.42 7.03 5.06
CA ASP A 21 -0.08 6.71 4.56
C ASP A 21 -0.13 6.07 3.17
N ASP A 22 0.89 6.41 2.39
CA ASP A 22 1.26 5.69 1.18
C ASP A 22 1.95 4.39 1.58
N VAL A 23 1.42 3.26 1.12
CA VAL A 23 1.89 1.91 1.47
C VAL A 23 2.18 1.06 0.24
N LEU A 24 3.15 0.18 0.39
CA LEU A 24 3.43 -0.91 -0.53
C LEU A 24 2.85 -2.20 0.06
N VAL A 25 1.88 -2.78 -0.64
CA VAL A 25 1.18 -4.00 -0.22
C VAL A 25 1.62 -5.15 -1.10
N TYR A 26 2.10 -6.22 -0.48
CA TYR A 26 2.49 -7.46 -1.15
C TYR A 26 1.38 -8.48 -0.99
N LEU A 27 0.96 -9.10 -2.10
CA LEU A 27 -0.06 -10.13 -2.08
C LEU A 27 0.54 -11.52 -1.81
N ALA A 28 -0.18 -12.38 -1.10
CA ALA A 28 0.27 -13.70 -0.69
C ALA A 28 0.28 -14.73 -1.84
N GLU A 29 -0.66 -14.63 -2.77
CA GLU A 29 -0.82 -15.60 -3.86
C GLU A 29 0.08 -15.32 -5.07
N GLU A 30 0.60 -14.10 -5.21
CA GLU A 30 1.43 -13.69 -6.33
C GLU A 30 2.84 -13.31 -5.86
N THR A 31 3.78 -14.25 -5.98
CA THR A 31 5.20 -14.00 -5.70
C THR A 31 5.73 -12.87 -6.56
N GLY A 32 5.94 -11.70 -5.95
CA GLY A 32 6.53 -10.53 -6.60
C GLY A 32 5.54 -9.45 -7.05
N THR A 33 4.23 -9.66 -6.91
CA THR A 33 3.26 -8.59 -7.15
C THR A 33 3.13 -7.71 -5.91
N ALA A 34 3.46 -6.43 -6.09
CA ALA A 34 3.29 -5.40 -5.08
C ALA A 34 2.47 -4.24 -5.63
N MET A 35 1.57 -3.69 -4.83
CA MET A 35 0.76 -2.54 -5.19
C MET A 35 1.03 -1.35 -4.29
N ILE A 36 1.20 -0.18 -4.91
CA ILE A 36 1.33 1.10 -4.22
C ILE A 36 -0.07 1.70 -4.07
N ARG A 37 -0.50 1.92 -2.82
CA ARG A 37 -1.84 2.44 -2.50
C ARG A 37 -1.79 3.34 -1.27
N GLU A 38 -2.82 4.14 -1.07
CA GLU A 38 -3.04 4.86 0.18
C GLU A 38 -3.90 4.00 1.12
N LEU A 39 -3.50 3.88 2.39
CA LEU A 39 -4.30 3.18 3.39
C LEU A 39 -5.44 4.08 3.89
N VAL A 40 -6.69 3.74 3.60
CA VAL A 40 -7.85 4.57 3.97
C VAL A 40 -8.54 4.08 5.23
N LYS A 41 -8.55 2.76 5.45
CA LYS A 41 -9.18 2.18 6.64
C LYS A 41 -8.55 0.84 6.98
N ARG A 42 -8.35 0.61 8.27
CA ARG A 42 -8.11 -0.73 8.83
C ARG A 42 -9.45 -1.27 9.34
N ALA A 43 -9.80 -2.47 8.92
CA ALA A 43 -10.90 -3.23 9.48
C ALA A 43 -10.36 -4.54 10.03
N ASP A 44 -11.07 -5.15 10.98
CA ASP A 44 -10.65 -6.38 11.67
C ASP A 44 -10.38 -7.56 10.71
N ARG A 45 -10.85 -7.49 9.45
CA ARG A 45 -10.68 -8.51 8.43
C ARG A 45 -10.11 -8.01 7.10
N GLY A 46 -9.73 -6.73 6.98
CA GLY A 46 -9.38 -6.15 5.69
C GLY A 46 -8.62 -4.83 5.75
N LEU A 47 -7.88 -4.54 4.69
CA LEU A 47 -7.34 -3.22 4.40
C LEU A 47 -8.20 -2.57 3.30
N ALA A 48 -8.69 -1.36 3.54
CA ALA A 48 -9.29 -0.54 2.50
C ALA A 48 -8.20 0.36 1.91
N LEU A 49 -7.90 0.14 0.62
CA LEU A 49 -6.82 0.80 -0.09
C LEU A 49 -7.40 1.70 -1.18
N SER A 50 -7.03 2.98 -1.21
CA SER A 50 -7.42 3.88 -2.29
C SER A 50 -6.35 3.94 -3.37
N GLN A 51 -6.81 4.02 -4.62
CA GLN A 51 -5.96 4.27 -5.78
C GLN A 51 -5.76 5.78 -5.98
N PHE A 52 -5.25 6.50 -4.97
CA PHE A 52 -4.90 7.93 -5.03
C PHE A 52 -6.02 8.85 -5.60
N LYS A 53 -7.28 8.39 -5.52
CA LYS A 53 -8.52 9.04 -5.91
C LYS A 53 -9.64 8.42 -5.06
N PRO A 54 -10.41 9.21 -4.29
CA PRO A 54 -11.36 8.69 -3.30
C PRO A 54 -12.49 7.84 -3.91
N GLU A 55 -12.78 8.01 -5.20
CA GLU A 55 -13.86 7.31 -5.90
C GLU A 55 -13.56 5.83 -6.22
N ARG A 56 -12.31 5.37 -6.03
CA ARG A 56 -11.91 3.97 -6.27
C ARG A 56 -11.14 3.42 -5.08
N THR A 57 -11.90 2.85 -4.15
CA THR A 57 -11.37 2.07 -3.02
C THR A 57 -11.47 0.59 -3.35
N VAL A 58 -10.36 -0.13 -3.22
CA VAL A 58 -10.31 -1.58 -3.31
C VAL A 58 -10.19 -2.13 -1.90
N GLN A 59 -11.03 -3.10 -1.57
CA GLN A 59 -10.89 -3.87 -0.34
C GLN A 59 -10.01 -5.07 -0.62
N VAL A 60 -8.92 -5.21 0.13
CA VAL A 60 -8.06 -6.38 0.09
C VAL A 60 -8.26 -7.15 1.40
N PRO A 61 -8.75 -8.40 1.37
CA PRO A 61 -8.83 -9.24 2.55
C PRO A 61 -7.46 -9.42 3.19
N VAL A 62 -7.38 -9.41 4.53
CA VAL A 62 -6.10 -9.55 5.24
C VAL A 62 -5.40 -10.88 4.89
N VAL A 63 -6.16 -11.93 4.61
CA VAL A 63 -5.62 -13.25 4.22
C VAL A 63 -4.87 -13.22 2.88
N GLU A 64 -5.16 -12.25 2.02
CA GLU A 64 -4.48 -12.06 0.73
C GLU A 64 -3.25 -11.16 0.87
N VAL A 65 -3.04 -10.52 2.02
CA VAL A 65 -1.92 -9.60 2.26
C VAL A 65 -0.77 -10.35 2.94
N ALA A 66 0.33 -10.53 2.23
CA ALA A 66 1.55 -11.12 2.78
C ALA A 66 2.28 -10.17 3.73
N ARG A 67 2.43 -8.92 3.32
CA ARG A 67 3.02 -7.85 4.14
C ARG A 67 2.65 -6.47 3.61
N THR A 68 2.78 -5.48 4.48
CA THR A 68 2.58 -4.05 4.15
C THR A 68 3.77 -3.26 4.63
N GLU A 69 4.33 -2.41 3.78
CA GLU A 69 5.48 -1.56 4.09
C GLU A 69 5.12 -0.09 3.86
N LYS A 70 5.62 0.81 4.72
CA LYS A 70 5.35 2.25 4.57
C LYS A 70 6.26 2.86 3.51
N ILE A 71 5.69 3.62 2.58
CA ILE A 71 6.45 4.43 1.64
C ILE A 71 6.82 5.75 2.33
N ARG A 72 8.11 6.08 2.33
CA ARG A 72 8.64 7.31 2.94
C ARG A 72 8.83 8.44 1.92
N GLY A 73 8.89 8.11 0.63
CA GLY A 73 8.99 9.07 -0.45
C GLY A 73 9.59 8.49 -1.73
N GLU A 74 9.89 9.36 -2.70
CA GLU A 74 10.66 9.02 -3.90
C GLU A 74 12.15 9.28 -3.65
N ALA A 75 13.02 8.40 -4.16
CA ALA A 75 14.44 8.71 -4.25
C ALA A 75 14.66 9.75 -5.36
N ILE A 76 15.37 10.82 -5.02
CA ILE A 76 15.71 11.93 -5.93
C ILE A 76 16.83 11.50 -6.87
#